data_AF-X1GIT9-F1
#
_entry.id   AF-X1GIT9-F1
#
_cell.length_a   1.000
_cell.length_b   1.000
_cell.length_c   1.000
_cell.angle_alpha   90.00
_cell.angle_beta   90.00
_cell.angle_gamma   90.00
#
_symmetry.space_group_name_H-M   'P 1'
#
loop_
_entity.id
_entity.type
_entity.pdbx_description
1 polymer ?
#
loop_
_entity_poly.entity_id
_entity_poly.type
_entity_poly.pdbx_seq_one_letter_code
_entity_poly.pdbx_strand_id
1 'polypeptide(L)'
;MEMSKFLKMAFLVDGIIALVYGLIMLFIPEQHAVLFGFPLEEFADRFIGGLFVTFAVGNLLAYYRGSSWENVELVIYMNMTFLVICNVVMLYSMAVALIPIAGFVQVGLMLFLLILFLYAYYEAKMKSA
;
A
#
# COMPACT_ATOMS: atom_id res chain seq x y z
N MET A 1 -16.11 -15.70 -9.60
CA MET A 1 -16.06 -14.71 -10.71
C MET A 1 -14.60 -14.53 -11.17
N GLU A 2 -14.30 -14.55 -12.48
CA GLU A 2 -12.92 -14.30 -12.93
C GLU A 2 -12.44 -12.89 -12.55
N MET A 3 -11.16 -12.78 -12.21
CA MET A 3 -10.56 -11.51 -11.79
C MET A 3 -10.52 -10.48 -12.94
N SER A 4 -11.03 -9.26 -12.70
CA SER A 4 -11.02 -8.19 -13.70
C SER A 4 -9.59 -7.74 -14.05
N LYS A 5 -9.40 -7.25 -15.28
CA LYS A 5 -8.13 -6.66 -15.70
C LYS A 5 -7.73 -5.48 -14.82
N PHE A 6 -8.71 -4.71 -14.35
CA PHE A 6 -8.48 -3.58 -13.46
C PHE A 6 -7.96 -4.04 -12.09
N LEU A 7 -8.58 -5.05 -11.48
CA LEU A 7 -8.13 -5.59 -10.19
C LEU A 7 -6.72 -6.17 -10.28
N LYS A 8 -6.39 -6.87 -11.39
CA LYS A 8 -5.01 -7.30 -11.69
C LYS A 8 -4.04 -6.12 -11.68
N MET A 9 -4.39 -5.04 -12.39
CA MET A 9 -3.57 -3.84 -12.44
C MET A 9 -3.41 -3.20 -11.05
N ALA A 10 -4.46 -3.12 -10.24
CA ALA A 10 -4.40 -2.57 -8.89
C ALA A 10 -3.40 -3.34 -8.01
N PHE A 11 -3.48 -4.68 -8.00
CA PHE A 11 -2.50 -5.52 -7.29
C PHE A 11 -1.07 -5.32 -7.79
N LEU A 12 -0.88 -5.21 -9.10
CA LEU A 12 0.45 -5.01 -9.68
C LEU A 12 1.04 -3.65 -9.27
N VAL A 13 0.26 -2.57 -9.40
CA VAL A 13 0.68 -1.21 -9.08
C VAL A 13 1.03 -1.09 -7.60
N ASP A 14 0.13 -1.52 -6.72
CA ASP A 14 0.36 -1.49 -5.27
C ASP A 14 1.54 -2.38 -4.87
N GLY A 15 1.63 -3.58 -5.44
CA GLY A 15 2.74 -4.49 -5.22
C GLY A 15 4.10 -3.90 -5.59
N ILE A 16 4.22 -3.25 -6.75
CA ILE A 16 5.48 -2.62 -7.18
C ILE A 16 5.84 -1.43 -6.27
N ILE A 17 4.87 -0.57 -5.95
CA ILE A 17 5.09 0.60 -5.10
C ILE A 17 5.55 0.16 -3.70
N ALA A 18 4.82 -0.77 -3.08
CA ALA A 18 5.16 -1.31 -1.77
C ALA A 18 6.52 -2.04 -1.80
N LEU A 19 6.87 -2.72 -2.89
CA LEU A 19 8.16 -3.40 -3.00
C LEU A 19 9.30 -2.40 -3.05
N VAL A 20 9.23 -1.39 -3.93
CA VAL A 20 10.28 -0.38 -4.07
C VAL A 20 10.45 0.38 -2.76
N TYR A 21 9.35 0.85 -2.18
CA TYR A 21 9.38 1.61 -0.93
C TYR A 21 9.88 0.75 0.23
N GLY A 22 9.40 -0.49 0.33
CA GLY A 22 9.80 -1.45 1.35
C GLY A 22 11.27 -1.82 1.25
N LEU A 23 11.81 -2.06 0.06
CA LEU A 23 13.23 -2.37 -0.14
C LEU A 23 14.14 -1.21 0.24
N ILE A 24 13.74 0.03 -0.10
CA ILE A 24 14.48 1.23 0.30
C ILE A 24 14.53 1.33 1.83
N MET A 25 13.37 1.26 2.51
CA MET A 25 13.33 1.36 3.98
C MET A 25 14.01 0.17 4.68
N LEU A 26 13.96 -1.03 4.09
CA LEU A 26 14.54 -2.24 4.67
C LEU A 26 16.07 -2.24 4.61
N PHE A 27 16.66 -1.87 3.46
CA PHE A 27 18.09 -2.01 3.24
C PHE A 27 18.86 -0.70 3.41
N ILE A 28 18.27 0.43 3.01
CA ILE A 28 18.91 1.75 2.92
C ILE A 28 18.01 2.87 3.50
N PRO A 29 17.53 2.75 4.76
CA PRO A 29 16.59 3.69 5.37
C PRO A 29 17.10 5.13 5.43
N GLU A 30 18.42 5.33 5.49
CA GLU A 30 19.03 6.66 5.47
C GLU A 30 18.72 7.43 4.17
N GLN A 31 18.56 6.72 3.05
CA GLN A 31 18.18 7.36 1.78
C GLN A 31 16.70 7.75 1.76
N HIS A 32 15.85 6.97 2.43
CA HIS A 32 14.46 7.35 2.64
C HIS A 32 14.39 8.63 3.49
N ALA A 33 15.13 8.69 4.60
CA ALA A 33 15.20 9.87 5.46
C ALA A 33 15.67 11.11 4.69
N VAL A 34 16.70 10.99 3.84
CA VAL A 34 17.20 12.10 3.01
C VAL A 34 16.19 12.52 1.94
N LEU A 35 15.58 11.57 1.22
CA LEU A 35 14.65 11.86 0.12
C LEU A 35 13.36 12.53 0.59
N PHE A 36 12.85 12.11 1.75
CA PHE A 36 11.55 12.53 2.24
C PHE A 36 11.64 13.44 3.48
N GLY A 37 12.83 13.65 4.03
CA GLY A 37 13.07 14.53 5.18
C GLY A 37 12.59 13.98 6.52
N PHE A 38 12.23 12.70 6.61
CA PHE A 38 11.81 12.08 7.86
C PHE A 38 13.00 11.86 8.80
N PRO A 39 12.80 11.92 10.13
CA PRO A 39 13.83 11.49 11.07
C PRO A 39 14.14 10.00 10.85
N LEU A 40 15.42 9.66 10.86
CA LEU A 40 15.89 8.28 10.73
C LEU A 40 15.72 7.53 12.05
N GLU A 41 14.94 6.46 12.04
CA GLU A 41 14.73 5.56 13.18
C GLU A 41 15.05 4.12 12.73
N GLU A 42 16.34 3.76 12.75
CA GLU A 42 16.86 2.63 11.98
C GLU A 42 16.12 1.30 12.19
N PHE A 43 15.80 0.94 13.43
CA PHE A 43 15.03 -0.29 13.69
C PHE A 43 13.60 -0.19 13.15
N ALA A 44 12.91 0.92 13.42
CA ALA A 44 11.52 1.11 13.03
C ALA A 44 11.37 1.17 11.51
N ASP A 45 12.27 1.90 10.83
CA ASP A 45 12.25 2.04 9.38
C ASP A 45 12.49 0.70 8.68
N ARG A 46 13.48 -0.08 9.15
CA ARG A 46 13.75 -1.41 8.58
C ARG A 46 12.60 -2.39 8.85
N PHE A 47 12.01 -2.33 10.05
CA PHE A 47 10.87 -3.16 10.40
C PHE A 47 9.66 -2.85 9.50
N ILE A 48 9.35 -1.57 9.32
CA ILE A 48 8.31 -1.09 8.40
C ILE A 48 8.63 -1.50 6.96
N GLY A 49 9.90 -1.41 6.54
CA GLY A 49 10.35 -1.90 5.25
C GLY A 49 10.05 -3.38 5.03
N GLY A 50 10.32 -4.22 6.03
CA GLY A 50 9.96 -5.66 6.01
C GLY A 50 8.45 -5.90 5.90
N LEU A 51 7.63 -5.10 6.59
CA LEU A 51 6.18 -5.16 6.45
C LEU A 51 5.75 -4.80 5.01
N PHE A 52 6.26 -3.70 4.45
CA PHE A 52 5.94 -3.29 3.07
C PHE A 52 6.37 -4.34 2.04
N VAL A 53 7.55 -4.96 2.19
CA VAL A 53 7.97 -6.07 1.32
C VAL A 53 7.01 -7.26 1.44
N THR A 54 6.53 -7.57 2.65
CA THR A 54 5.54 -8.64 2.86
C THR A 54 4.22 -8.33 2.16
N PHE A 55 3.71 -7.11 2.30
CA PHE A 55 2.52 -6.64 1.58
C PHE A 55 2.70 -6.70 0.06
N ALA A 56 3.86 -6.25 -0.43
CA ALA A 56 4.20 -6.29 -1.83
C ALA A 56 4.17 -7.72 -2.40
N VAL A 57 4.78 -8.67 -1.70
CA VAL A 57 4.75 -10.09 -2.09
C VAL A 57 3.31 -10.61 -2.08
N GLY A 58 2.51 -10.28 -1.07
CA GLY A 58 1.09 -10.64 -1.01
C GLY A 58 0.30 -10.15 -2.23
N ASN A 59 0.50 -8.89 -2.62
CA ASN A 59 -0.11 -8.29 -3.80
C ASN A 59 0.36 -8.93 -5.11
N LEU A 60 1.65 -9.18 -5.26
CA LEU A 60 2.19 -9.85 -6.44
C LEU A 60 1.69 -11.30 -6.54
N LEU A 61 1.58 -12.01 -5.42
CA LEU A 61 0.97 -13.35 -5.39
C LEU A 61 -0.51 -13.30 -5.78
N ALA A 62 -1.28 -12.34 -5.28
CA ALA A 62 -2.67 -12.14 -5.69
C ALA A 62 -2.77 -11.85 -7.21
N TYR A 63 -1.86 -11.05 -7.75
CA TYR A 63 -1.78 -10.79 -9.19
C TYR A 63 -1.49 -12.06 -10.02
N TYR A 64 -0.49 -12.87 -9.64
CA TYR A 64 -0.06 -14.04 -10.40
C TYR A 64 -0.92 -15.29 -10.19
N ARG A 65 -1.45 -15.48 -8.97
CA ARG A 65 -2.16 -16.71 -8.55
C ARG A 65 -3.66 -16.51 -8.37
N GLY A 66 -4.14 -15.26 -8.29
CA GLY A 66 -5.56 -14.96 -8.18
C GLY A 66 -6.30 -15.31 -9.48
N SER A 67 -6.96 -16.45 -9.51
CA SER A 67 -7.80 -16.87 -10.63
C SER A 67 -9.22 -16.30 -10.55
N SER A 68 -9.70 -15.99 -9.34
CA SER A 68 -11.06 -15.50 -9.12
C SER A 68 -11.12 -14.49 -7.97
N TRP A 69 -12.19 -13.70 -7.93
CA TRP A 69 -12.47 -12.76 -6.83
C TRP A 69 -12.42 -13.43 -5.46
N GLU A 70 -13.04 -14.60 -5.34
CA GLU A 70 -13.17 -15.34 -4.08
C GLU A 70 -11.79 -15.73 -3.51
N ASN A 71 -10.80 -15.95 -4.37
CA ASN A 71 -9.43 -16.27 -3.96
C ASN A 71 -8.65 -15.07 -3.42
N VAL A 72 -9.05 -13.85 -3.78
CA VAL A 72 -8.30 -12.62 -3.47
C VAL A 72 -9.08 -11.63 -2.61
N GLU A 73 -10.34 -11.91 -2.32
CA GLU A 73 -11.25 -11.02 -1.57
C GLU A 73 -10.66 -10.60 -0.22
N LEU A 74 -10.10 -11.54 0.54
CA LEU A 74 -9.45 -11.26 1.82
C LEU A 74 -8.24 -10.33 1.67
N VAL A 75 -7.46 -10.48 0.60
CA VAL A 75 -6.29 -9.63 0.32
C VAL A 75 -6.75 -8.20 0.03
N ILE A 76 -7.87 -8.02 -0.68
CA ILE A 76 -8.44 -6.70 -0.96
C ILE A 76 -8.92 -6.03 0.32
N TYR A 77 -9.64 -6.76 1.18
CA TYR A 77 -10.05 -6.22 2.48
C TYR A 77 -8.86 -5.84 3.36
N MET A 78 -7.81 -6.65 3.35
CA MET A 78 -6.56 -6.35 4.05
C MET A 78 -5.93 -5.06 3.52
N ASN A 79 -5.78 -4.91 2.20
CA ASN A 79 -5.20 -3.69 1.59
C ASN A 79 -6.03 -2.45 1.91
N MET A 80 -7.35 -2.50 1.74
CA MET A 80 -8.22 -1.36 2.05
C MET A 80 -8.13 -0.98 3.52
N THR A 81 -8.14 -1.96 4.42
CA THR A 81 -8.02 -1.71 5.87
C THR A 81 -6.67 -1.09 6.22
N PHE A 82 -5.59 -1.66 5.68
CA PHE A 82 -4.23 -1.14 5.88
C PHE A 82 -4.11 0.30 5.39
N LEU A 83 -4.56 0.59 4.17
CA LEU A 83 -4.49 1.92 3.57
C LEU A 83 -5.33 2.95 4.34
N VAL A 84 -6.50 2.57 4.86
CA VAL A 84 -7.30 3.44 5.74
C VAL A 84 -6.53 3.75 7.03
N ILE A 85 -6.00 2.73 7.70
CA ILE A 85 -5.25 2.90 8.95
C ILE A 85 -4.02 3.79 8.71
N CYS A 86 -3.23 3.52 7.67
CA CYS A 86 -2.05 4.31 7.36
C CYS A 86 -2.39 5.77 7.06
N ASN A 87 -3.47 6.04 6.31
CA ASN A 87 -3.92 7.42 6.09
C ASN A 87 -4.32 8.12 7.39
N VAL A 88 -5.07 7.45 8.28
CA VAL A 88 -5.45 8.01 9.58
C VAL A 88 -4.22 8.32 10.43
N VAL A 89 -3.26 7.38 10.51
CA VAL A 89 -2.01 7.57 11.25
C VAL A 89 -1.20 8.73 10.70
N MET A 90 -1.08 8.85 9.37
CA MET A 90 -0.34 9.93 8.74
C MET A 90 -1.01 11.28 9.00
N LEU A 91 -2.33 11.39 8.79
CA LEU A 91 -3.07 12.63 9.04
C LEU A 91 -3.01 13.04 10.52
N TYR A 92 -3.12 12.07 11.45
CA TYR A 92 -2.96 12.33 12.87
C TYR A 92 -1.55 12.83 13.19
N SER A 93 -0.52 12.15 12.68
CA SER A 93 0.87 12.53 12.91
C SER A 93 1.18 13.93 12.39
N MET A 94 0.58 14.32 11.26
CA MET A 94 0.67 15.69 10.70
C MET A 94 -0.05 16.74 11.55
N ALA A 95 -1.06 16.35 12.32
CA ALA A 95 -1.78 17.25 13.22
C ALA A 95 -1.04 17.50 14.54
N VAL A 96 -0.24 16.54 15.01
CA VAL A 96 0.45 16.60 16.31
C VAL A 96 1.96 16.87 16.21
N ALA A 97 2.57 16.71 15.04
CA ALA A 97 3.98 16.93 14.80
C ALA A 97 4.23 17.66 13.48
N LEU A 98 5.35 18.40 13.42
CA LEU A 98 5.81 18.97 12.17
C LEU A 98 6.36 17.84 11.29
N ILE A 99 5.61 17.47 10.26
CA ILE A 99 6.01 16.46 9.28
C ILE A 99 6.51 17.16 8.01
N PRO A 100 7.57 16.64 7.37
CA PRO A 100 8.04 17.15 6.09
C PRO A 100 6.92 17.22 5.05
N ILE A 101 7.06 18.12 4.06
CA ILE A 101 6.08 18.25 2.98
C ILE A 101 5.88 16.93 2.19
N ALA A 102 6.89 16.07 2.17
CA ALA A 102 6.82 14.72 1.64
C ALA A 102 5.73 13.84 2.30
N GLY A 103 5.34 14.13 3.54
CA GLY A 103 4.23 13.45 4.21
C GLY A 103 2.90 13.61 3.47
N PHE A 104 2.66 14.78 2.85
CA PHE A 104 1.46 14.98 2.01
C PHE A 104 1.48 14.10 0.76
N VAL A 105 2.67 13.90 0.17
CA VAL A 105 2.84 13.01 -0.98
C VAL A 105 2.52 11.57 -0.61
N GLN A 106 2.97 11.12 0.57
CA GLN A 106 2.64 9.77 1.08
C GLN A 106 1.15 9.59 1.34
N VAL A 107 0.48 10.57 1.97
CA VAL A 107 -0.98 10.55 2.16
C VAL A 107 -1.69 10.48 0.80
N GLY A 108 -1.30 11.33 -0.15
CA GLY A 108 -1.88 11.32 -1.51
C GLY A 108 -1.71 9.97 -2.21
N LEU A 109 -0.53 9.36 -2.09
CA LEU A 109 -0.24 8.04 -2.65
C LEU A 109 -1.11 6.95 -1.99
N MET A 110 -1.20 6.92 -0.67
CA MET A 110 -2.03 5.95 0.05
C MET A 110 -3.52 6.12 -0.27
N LEU A 111 -4.02 7.36 -0.39
CA LEU A 111 -5.39 7.63 -0.83
C LEU A 111 -5.63 7.16 -2.26
N PHE A 112 -4.69 7.40 -3.18
CA PHE A 112 -4.79 6.92 -4.55
C PHE A 112 -4.89 5.39 -4.60
N LEU A 113 -4.03 4.68 -3.87
CA LEU A 113 -4.07 3.22 -3.78
C LEU A 113 -5.38 2.73 -3.15
N LEU A 114 -5.89 3.43 -2.12
CA LEU A 114 -7.17 3.10 -1.49
C LEU A 114 -8.32 3.22 -2.48
N ILE A 115 -8.35 4.30 -3.27
CA ILE A 115 -9.36 4.52 -4.31
C ILE A 115 -9.28 3.43 -5.38
N LEU A 116 -8.08 3.00 -5.78
CA LEU A 116 -7.92 1.88 -6.71
C LEU A 116 -8.59 0.60 -6.18
N PHE A 117 -8.34 0.22 -4.93
CA PHE A 117 -8.95 -0.99 -4.37
C PHE A 117 -10.46 -0.84 -4.11
N LEU A 118 -10.92 0.35 -3.69
CA LEU A 118 -12.36 0.62 -3.54
C LEU A 118 -13.09 0.51 -4.88
N TYR A 119 -12.52 1.07 -5.95
CA TYR A 119 -13.09 0.95 -7.28
C TYR A 119 -13.08 -0.50 -7.76
N ALA A 120 -11.97 -1.24 -7.58
CA ALA A 120 -11.89 -2.65 -7.93
C ALA A 120 -12.92 -3.50 -7.18
N TYR A 121 -13.15 -3.18 -5.91
CA TYR A 121 -14.19 -3.80 -5.08
C TYR A 121 -15.60 -3.52 -5.62
N TYR A 122 -15.89 -2.25 -5.90
CA TYR A 122 -17.18 -1.85 -6.44
C TYR A 122 -17.46 -2.50 -7.80
N GLU A 123 -16.48 -2.51 -8.70
CA GLU A 123 -16.58 -3.15 -10.01
C GLU A 123 -16.92 -4.64 -9.89
N ALA A 124 -16.27 -5.35 -8.96
CA ALA A 124 -16.50 -6.77 -8.74
C ALA A 124 -17.92 -7.04 -8.19
N LYS A 125 -18.36 -6.29 -7.17
CA LYS A 125 -19.68 -6.51 -6.56
C LYS A 125 -20.84 -6.13 -7.48
N MET A 126 -20.71 -5.05 -8.27
CA MET A 126 -21.74 -4.63 -9.22
C MET A 126 -21.89 -5.58 -10.41
N LYS A 127 -20.83 -6.29 -10.81
CA LYS A 127 -20.92 -7.35 -11.83
C LYS A 127 -21.49 -8.67 -11.29
N SER A 128 -21.66 -8.77 -9.98
CA SER A 128 -22.20 -9.95 -9.30
C SER A 128 -23.68 -9.81 -8.91
N ALA A 129 -24.26 -8.62 -9.12
CA ALA A 129 -25.68 -8.29 -8.89
C ALA A 129 -26.44 -8.32 -10.23
#